data_AF-A0A9P3EF10-F1
#
_entry.id   AF-A0A9P3EF10-F1
#
_cell.length_a   1.000
_cell.length_b   1.000
_cell.length_c   1.000
_cell.angle_alpha   90.00
_cell.angle_beta   90.00
_cell.angle_gamma   90.00
#
_symmetry.space_group_name_H-M   'P 1'
#
loop_
_entity.id
_entity.type
_entity.pdbx_description
1 polymer ?
#
loop_
_entity_poly.entity_id
_entity_poly.type
_entity_poly.pdbx_seq_one_letter_code
_entity_poly.pdbx_strand_id
1 'polypeptide(L)'
;MAITDLPDAEAIIQRFRLLFSDVPLLDLEQAIQEMTHRESSEKGKVWLSGDDREMLKDFGHYIINGSEYLLALAANLGTGGYGAEDYRLRLRTIGIPTILEVDVPMELVPPLQQLAVAKMILSEWGQLRTKKPLSMSSAPCFVVRSDIPGECIKAHYHPAQIKD
;
A
#
# COMPACT_ATOMS: atom_id res chain seq x y z
N MET A 1 8.85 0.56 26.72
CA MET A 1 9.79 1.22 25.78
C MET A 1 9.25 0.93 24.39
N ALA A 2 8.48 1.86 23.82
CA ALA A 2 7.85 1.66 22.52
C ALA A 2 8.87 2.07 21.45
N ILE A 3 9.36 1.09 20.68
CA ILE A 3 10.11 1.36 19.47
C ILE A 3 9.04 1.68 18.42
N THR A 4 8.78 2.95 18.20
CA THR A 4 7.90 3.47 17.14
C THR A 4 8.77 3.91 15.97
N ASP A 5 9.47 2.96 15.36
CA ASP A 5 9.99 3.17 14.01
C ASP A 5 8.85 2.79 13.06
N LEU A 6 7.92 3.72 12.90
CA LEU A 6 6.92 3.67 11.84
C LEU A 6 7.67 3.74 10.50
N PRO A 7 7.24 2.99 9.46
CA PRO A 7 7.77 3.15 8.12
C PRO A 7 7.84 4.62 7.74
N ASP A 8 8.97 5.02 7.15
CA ASP A 8 9.43 6.42 7.07
C ASP A 8 8.45 7.33 6.31
N ALA A 9 7.42 7.76 7.03
CA ALA A 9 6.40 8.64 6.50
C ALA A 9 6.96 10.04 6.24
N GLU A 10 8.03 10.41 6.95
CA GLU A 10 8.77 11.63 6.67
C GLU A 10 9.44 11.51 5.30
N ALA A 11 10.04 10.37 4.94
CA ALA A 11 10.55 10.14 3.58
C ALA A 11 9.45 10.25 2.52
N ILE A 12 8.22 9.78 2.78
CA ILE A 12 7.10 9.97 1.84
C ILE A 12 6.76 11.46 1.70
N ILE A 13 6.74 12.23 2.79
CA ILE A 13 6.49 13.68 2.75
C ILE A 13 7.61 14.41 2.00
N GLN A 14 8.87 14.07 2.25
CA GLN A 14 10.02 14.64 1.52
C GLN A 14 9.95 14.30 0.04
N ARG A 15 9.55 13.05 -0.29
CA ARG A 15 9.33 12.64 -1.67
C ARG A 15 8.18 13.40 -2.31
N PHE A 16 7.08 13.63 -1.59
CA PHE A 16 5.95 14.44 -2.05
C PHE A 16 6.39 15.87 -2.42
N ARG A 17 7.11 16.56 -1.52
CA ARG A 17 7.66 17.90 -1.80
C ARG A 17 8.55 17.93 -3.03
N LEU A 18 9.35 16.88 -3.24
CA LEU A 18 10.22 16.76 -4.42
C LEU A 18 9.44 16.50 -5.70
N LEU A 19 8.45 15.60 -5.67
CA LEU A 19 7.66 15.22 -6.85
C LEU A 19 6.76 16.35 -7.36
N PHE A 20 6.34 17.23 -6.46
CA PHE A 20 5.46 18.37 -6.76
C PHE A 20 6.16 19.70 -6.50
N SER A 21 7.48 19.78 -6.72
CA SER A 21 8.27 20.99 -6.47
C SER A 21 7.88 22.20 -7.34
N ASP A 22 7.12 21.95 -8.40
CA ASP A 22 6.50 22.97 -9.27
C ASP A 22 5.23 23.60 -8.67
N VAL A 23 4.65 22.97 -7.66
CA VAL A 23 3.47 23.48 -6.93
C VAL A 23 3.92 24.47 -5.85
N PRO A 24 3.17 25.57 -5.60
CA PRO A 24 3.51 26.50 -4.53
C PRO A 24 3.68 25.80 -3.17
N LEU A 25 4.75 26.15 -2.45
CA LEU A 25 5.07 25.54 -1.15
C LEU A 25 3.92 25.65 -0.14
N LEU A 26 3.16 26.74 -0.18
CA LEU A 26 2.00 26.93 0.70
C LEU A 26 0.94 25.85 0.49
N ASP A 27 0.66 25.50 -0.77
CA ASP A 27 -0.35 24.49 -1.12
C ASP A 27 0.13 23.09 -0.72
N LEU A 28 1.43 22.81 -0.88
CA LEU A 28 2.05 21.56 -0.43
C LEU A 28 1.95 21.39 1.09
N GLU A 29 2.32 22.42 1.86
CA GLU A 29 2.24 22.38 3.32
C GLU A 29 0.79 22.32 3.82
N GLN A 30 -0.15 22.98 3.13
CA GLN A 30 -1.57 22.86 3.44
C GLN A 30 -2.06 21.41 3.24
N ALA A 31 -1.73 20.77 2.11
CA ALA A 31 -2.11 19.38 1.85
C ALA A 31 -1.52 18.42 2.91
N ILE A 32 -0.28 18.65 3.35
CA ILE A 32 0.35 17.90 4.45
C ILE A 32 -0.41 18.13 5.75
N GLN A 33 -0.76 19.37 6.08
CA GLN A 33 -1.46 19.73 7.31
C GLN A 33 -2.88 19.14 7.37
N GLU A 34 -3.60 19.12 6.26
CA GLU A 34 -4.94 18.51 6.15
C GLU A 34 -4.90 17.00 6.41
N MET A 35 -3.75 16.37 6.14
CA MET A 35 -3.51 14.96 6.38
C MET A 35 -3.10 14.63 7.82
N THR A 36 -2.73 15.62 8.66
CA THR A 36 -2.32 15.42 10.07
C THR A 36 -3.35 14.64 10.89
N HIS A 37 -4.65 14.84 10.62
CA HIS A 37 -5.72 14.12 11.32
C HIS A 37 -5.94 12.68 10.84
N ARG A 38 -5.43 12.34 9.65
CA ARG A 38 -5.48 10.99 9.05
C ARG A 38 -4.21 10.18 9.27
N GLU A 39 -3.21 10.77 9.92
CA GLU A 39 -1.91 10.14 10.20
C GLU A 39 -2.01 8.81 10.95
N SER A 40 -3.09 8.57 11.70
CA SER A 40 -3.24 7.31 12.43
C SER A 40 -3.79 6.16 11.59
N SER A 41 -4.40 6.43 10.42
CA SER A 41 -5.03 5.37 9.62
C SER A 41 -4.06 4.73 8.63
N GLU A 42 -3.39 5.47 7.74
CA GLU A 42 -2.57 4.83 6.67
C GLU A 42 -1.05 5.06 6.78
N LYS A 43 -0.62 5.99 7.64
CA LYS A 43 0.80 6.29 7.84
C LYS A 43 1.49 5.09 8.49
N GLY A 44 2.62 4.67 7.91
CA GLY A 44 3.43 3.61 8.49
C GLY A 44 2.83 2.21 8.38
N LYS A 45 1.88 1.98 7.46
CA LYS A 45 1.40 0.64 7.13
C LYS A 45 2.07 0.13 5.86
N VAL A 46 2.45 -1.14 5.88
CA VAL A 46 2.80 -1.88 4.67
C VAL A 46 1.75 -2.95 4.46
N TRP A 47 1.03 -2.84 3.35
CA TRP A 47 0.02 -3.78 2.91
C TRP A 47 0.67 -4.84 2.03
N LEU A 48 0.39 -6.10 2.34
CA LEU A 48 0.99 -7.26 1.69
C LEU A 48 -0.13 -8.17 1.17
N SER A 49 0.01 -8.63 -0.06
CA SER A 49 -0.87 -9.67 -0.64
C SER A 49 -0.10 -10.97 -0.78
N GLY A 50 -0.73 -12.09 -0.46
CA GLY A 50 -0.20 -13.43 -0.70
C GLY A 50 -0.37 -13.91 -2.15
N ASP A 51 -1.06 -13.12 -2.99
CA ASP A 51 -1.22 -13.35 -4.43
C ASP A 51 -1.29 -12.01 -5.16
N ASP A 52 -0.41 -11.82 -6.12
CA ASP A 52 -0.32 -10.61 -6.94
C ASP A 52 -1.32 -10.61 -8.10
N ARG A 53 -1.91 -11.75 -8.47
CA ARG A 53 -2.83 -11.85 -9.61
C ARG A 53 -4.08 -11.02 -9.42
N GLU A 54 -4.70 -11.09 -8.24
CA GLU A 54 -5.85 -10.24 -7.89
C GLU A 54 -5.45 -8.77 -7.83
N MET A 55 -4.26 -8.48 -7.29
CA MET A 55 -3.73 -7.11 -7.25
C MET A 55 -3.59 -6.52 -8.66
N LEU A 56 -3.05 -7.29 -9.61
CA LEU A 56 -2.84 -6.84 -10.99
C LEU A 56 -4.13 -6.75 -11.81
N LYS A 57 -5.12 -7.58 -11.50
CA LYS A 57 -6.35 -7.72 -12.28
C LYS A 57 -7.50 -6.85 -11.78
N ASP A 58 -7.66 -6.73 -10.47
CA ASP A 58 -8.83 -6.15 -9.84
C ASP A 58 -8.49 -4.92 -8.98
N PHE A 59 -7.20 -4.73 -8.62
CA PHE A 59 -6.75 -3.65 -7.73
C PHE A 59 -5.53 -2.89 -8.26
N GLY A 60 -5.35 -2.81 -9.58
CA GLY A 60 -4.14 -2.24 -10.19
C GLY A 60 -3.90 -0.76 -9.90
N HIS A 61 -4.96 -0.01 -9.53
CA HIS A 61 -4.86 1.38 -9.11
C HIS A 61 -3.89 1.59 -7.94
N TYR A 62 -3.73 0.62 -7.03
CA TYR A 62 -2.75 0.72 -5.95
C TYR A 62 -1.31 0.66 -6.44
N ILE A 63 -1.04 -0.13 -7.48
CA ILE A 63 0.30 -0.24 -8.05
C ILE A 63 0.61 0.98 -8.92
N ILE A 64 -0.35 1.44 -9.73
CA ILE A 64 -0.16 2.54 -10.69
C ILE A 64 0.00 3.88 -9.98
N ASN A 65 -0.72 4.12 -8.88
CA ASN A 65 -0.66 5.38 -8.15
C ASN A 65 0.48 5.43 -7.10
N GLY A 66 1.06 4.28 -6.75
CA GLY A 66 2.05 4.15 -5.68
C GLY A 66 1.43 4.17 -4.28
N SER A 67 2.15 4.70 -3.30
CA SER A 67 1.71 4.74 -1.89
C SER A 67 0.34 5.42 -1.74
N GLU A 68 -0.58 4.78 -1.00
CA GLU A 68 -1.88 5.39 -0.68
C GLU A 68 -1.74 6.73 0.05
N TYR A 69 -0.71 6.88 0.89
CA TYR A 69 -0.45 8.13 1.58
C TYR A 69 -0.03 9.24 0.61
N LEU A 70 0.83 8.92 -0.36
CA LEU A 70 1.23 9.85 -1.42
C LEU A 70 0.04 10.22 -2.32
N LEU A 71 -0.81 9.25 -2.66
CA LEU A 71 -2.04 9.48 -3.43
C LEU A 71 -3.01 10.39 -2.67
N ALA A 72 -3.17 10.19 -1.36
CA ALA A 72 -3.99 11.04 -0.52
C ALA A 72 -3.46 12.48 -0.45
N LEU A 73 -2.15 12.68 -0.33
CA LEU A 73 -1.52 14.00 -0.39
C LEU A 73 -1.80 14.69 -1.74
N ALA A 74 -1.58 13.98 -2.86
CA ALA A 74 -1.85 14.50 -4.20
C ALA A 74 -3.33 14.85 -4.41
N ALA A 75 -4.26 14.09 -3.82
CA ALA A 75 -5.69 14.38 -3.90
C ALA A 75 -6.07 15.71 -3.23
N ASN A 76 -5.36 16.13 -2.19
CA ASN A 76 -5.62 17.40 -1.50
C ASN A 76 -5.04 18.63 -2.25
N LEU A 77 -4.13 18.45 -3.20
CA LEU A 77 -3.64 19.57 -4.03
C LEU A 77 -4.68 20.06 -5.06
N GLY A 78 -5.59 19.17 -5.50
CA GLY A 78 -6.55 19.45 -6.58
C GLY A 78 -7.88 20.08 -6.14
N THR A 79 -8.05 20.39 -4.85
CA THR A 79 -9.34 20.85 -4.28
C THR A 79 -9.59 22.36 -4.44
N GLY A 80 -8.60 23.13 -4.89
CA GLY A 80 -8.60 24.60 -4.83
C GLY A 80 -9.27 25.35 -5.99
N GLY A 81 -9.59 24.73 -7.14
CA GLY A 81 -10.18 25.48 -8.26
C GLY A 81 -10.73 24.65 -9.43
N TYR A 82 -11.81 25.13 -10.03
CA TYR A 82 -12.35 24.59 -11.29
C TYR A 82 -11.30 24.72 -12.40
N GLY A 83 -10.88 23.60 -12.99
CA GLY A 83 -9.84 23.54 -14.03
C GLY A 83 -8.41 23.32 -13.53
N ALA A 84 -8.22 23.10 -12.22
CA ALA A 84 -6.94 22.68 -11.66
C ALA A 84 -6.59 21.25 -12.11
N GLU A 85 -5.29 20.99 -12.26
CA GLU A 85 -4.75 19.67 -12.57
C GLU A 85 -5.18 18.62 -11.54
N ASP A 86 -5.54 17.43 -12.01
CA ASP A 86 -5.68 16.27 -11.12
C ASP A 86 -4.32 15.64 -10.84
N TYR A 87 -3.67 16.12 -9.77
CA TYR A 87 -2.34 15.66 -9.35
C TYR A 87 -2.27 14.16 -9.04
N ARG A 88 -3.41 13.47 -8.85
CA ARG A 88 -3.44 12.01 -8.71
C ARG A 88 -3.05 11.33 -10.02
N LEU A 89 -3.48 11.87 -11.16
CA LEU A 89 -3.13 11.34 -12.48
C LEU A 89 -1.65 11.53 -12.77
N ARG A 90 -1.03 12.61 -12.25
CA ARG A 90 0.40 12.84 -12.39
C ARG A 90 1.23 11.71 -11.76
N LEU A 91 0.81 11.16 -10.62
CA LEU A 91 1.51 10.04 -9.97
C LEU A 91 1.64 8.82 -10.89
N ARG A 92 0.65 8.57 -11.75
CA ARG A 92 0.67 7.47 -12.73
C ARG A 92 1.75 7.60 -13.80
N THR A 93 2.30 8.80 -13.96
CA THR A 93 3.37 9.10 -14.92
C THR A 93 4.76 9.04 -14.29
N ILE A 94 4.84 8.78 -12.99
CA ILE A 94 6.06 8.86 -12.19
C ILE A 94 6.45 7.46 -11.71
N GLY A 95 7.69 7.06 -11.99
CA GLY A 95 8.23 5.78 -11.54
C GLY A 95 7.82 4.61 -12.45
N ILE A 96 8.14 3.41 -11.99
CA ILE A 96 7.83 2.16 -12.69
C ILE A 96 7.04 1.28 -11.70
N PRO A 97 5.80 0.88 -12.04
CA PRO A 97 5.07 -0.14 -11.28
C PRO A 97 5.96 -1.35 -10.99
N THR A 98 6.11 -1.68 -9.71
CA THR A 98 7.06 -2.72 -9.27
C THR A 98 6.39 -3.57 -8.21
N ILE A 99 6.40 -4.88 -8.43
CA ILE A 99 6.05 -5.88 -7.41
C ILE A 99 7.34 -6.26 -6.69
N LEU A 100 7.29 -6.28 -5.36
CA LEU A 100 8.35 -6.81 -4.50
C LEU A 100 7.85 -8.11 -3.89
N GLU A 101 8.57 -9.20 -4.13
CA GLU A 101 8.33 -10.47 -3.46
C GLU A 101 9.13 -10.49 -2.16
N VAL A 102 8.43 -10.67 -1.04
CA VAL A 102 9.02 -10.55 0.30
C VAL A 102 8.70 -11.76 1.16
N ASP A 103 9.72 -12.27 1.84
CA ASP A 103 9.56 -13.23 2.94
C ASP A 103 9.28 -12.45 4.23
N VAL A 104 8.01 -12.30 4.57
CA VAL A 104 7.58 -11.50 5.73
C VAL A 104 7.83 -12.29 7.03
N PRO A 105 8.65 -11.79 7.97
CA PRO A 105 8.81 -12.42 9.26
C PRO A 105 7.48 -12.43 10.02
N MET A 106 7.07 -13.60 10.54
CA MET A 106 5.78 -13.77 11.20
C MET A 106 5.65 -12.91 12.46
N GLU A 107 6.77 -12.56 13.08
CA GLU A 107 6.84 -11.69 14.25
C GLU A 107 6.36 -10.26 13.95
N LEU A 108 6.43 -9.81 12.68
CA LEU A 108 5.92 -8.51 12.25
C LEU A 108 4.40 -8.53 12.02
N VAL A 109 3.83 -9.71 11.81
CA VAL A 109 2.39 -9.89 11.54
C VAL A 109 1.61 -9.88 12.86
N PRO A 110 0.60 -9.02 13.03
CA PRO A 110 -0.20 -8.99 14.26
C PRO A 110 -0.87 -10.35 14.57
N PRO A 111 -0.90 -10.81 15.85
CA PRO A 111 -1.42 -12.13 16.20
C PRO A 111 -2.85 -12.42 15.72
N LEU A 112 -3.71 -11.40 15.69
CA LEU A 112 -5.08 -11.52 15.17
C LEU A 112 -5.10 -11.87 13.67
N GLN A 113 -4.20 -11.29 12.88
CA GLN A 113 -4.07 -11.61 11.45
C GLN A 113 -3.47 -13.01 11.26
N GLN A 114 -2.49 -13.41 12.08
CA GLN A 114 -1.96 -14.78 12.05
C GLN A 114 -3.07 -15.81 12.27
N LEU A 115 -3.94 -15.59 13.28
CA LEU A 115 -5.07 -16.47 13.56
C LEU A 115 -6.09 -16.46 12.40
N ALA A 116 -6.36 -15.31 11.79
CA ALA A 116 -7.26 -15.21 10.65
C ALA A 116 -6.75 -16.03 9.45
N VAL A 117 -5.46 -15.92 9.13
CA VAL A 117 -4.83 -16.70 8.06
C VAL A 117 -4.78 -18.19 8.39
N ALA A 118 -4.47 -18.57 9.64
CA ALA A 118 -4.51 -19.97 10.04
C ALA A 118 -5.92 -20.57 9.85
N LYS A 119 -6.98 -19.84 10.22
CA LYS A 119 -8.37 -20.26 9.98
C LYS A 119 -8.71 -20.36 8.50
N MET A 120 -8.25 -19.42 7.69
CA MET A 120 -8.42 -19.43 6.24
C MET A 120 -7.77 -20.68 5.62
N ILE A 121 -6.50 -20.97 5.94
CA ILE A 121 -5.79 -22.15 5.46
C ILE A 121 -6.51 -23.45 5.88
N LEU A 122 -6.95 -23.53 7.14
CA LEU A 122 -7.72 -24.69 7.62
C LEU A 122 -9.06 -24.84 6.90
N SER A 123 -9.74 -23.75 6.58
CA SER A 123 -10.98 -23.75 5.80
C SER A 123 -10.74 -24.25 4.37
N GLU A 124 -9.73 -23.72 3.69
CA GLU A 124 -9.34 -24.15 2.32
C GLU A 124 -8.97 -25.64 2.31
N TRP A 125 -8.17 -26.09 3.28
CA TRP A 125 -7.86 -27.51 3.45
C TRP A 125 -9.13 -28.36 3.65
N GLY A 126 -10.05 -27.91 4.51
CA GLY A 126 -11.34 -28.59 4.74
C GLY A 126 -12.18 -28.71 3.48
N GLN A 127 -12.28 -27.64 2.68
CA GLN A 127 -12.97 -27.63 1.39
C GLN A 127 -12.33 -28.65 0.42
N LEU A 128 -11.00 -28.68 0.32
CA LEU A 128 -10.27 -29.64 -0.51
C LEU A 128 -10.51 -31.09 -0.08
N ARG A 129 -10.47 -31.37 1.23
CA ARG A 129 -10.69 -32.71 1.78
C ARG A 129 -12.12 -33.21 1.59
N THR A 130 -13.08 -32.30 1.69
CA THR A 130 -14.51 -32.63 1.57
C THR A 130 -15.04 -32.54 0.14
N LYS A 131 -14.25 -31.97 -0.78
CA LYS A 131 -14.66 -31.64 -2.16
C LYS A 131 -15.92 -30.76 -2.23
N LYS A 132 -16.12 -29.91 -1.21
CA LYS A 132 -17.24 -28.98 -1.12
C LYS A 132 -16.71 -27.54 -1.10
N PRO A 133 -16.71 -26.84 -2.24
CA PRO A 133 -16.28 -25.45 -2.26
C PRO A 133 -17.29 -24.56 -1.53
N LEU A 134 -16.79 -23.60 -0.75
CA LEU A 134 -17.58 -22.59 -0.05
C LEU A 134 -17.46 -21.21 -0.70
N SER A 135 -16.79 -21.10 -1.85
CA SER A 135 -16.54 -19.82 -2.56
C SER A 135 -15.87 -18.73 -1.71
N MET A 136 -15.09 -19.14 -0.70
CA MET A 136 -14.40 -18.24 0.24
C MET A 136 -12.88 -18.14 0.02
N SER A 137 -12.37 -18.67 -1.09
CA SER A 137 -10.94 -18.71 -1.37
C SER A 137 -10.44 -17.31 -1.72
N SER A 138 -9.64 -16.72 -0.86
CA SER A 138 -8.82 -15.54 -1.16
C SER A 138 -7.41 -15.78 -0.64
N ALA A 139 -6.42 -15.16 -1.30
CA ALA A 139 -5.06 -15.20 -0.80
C ALA A 139 -4.95 -14.43 0.54
N PRO A 140 -4.08 -14.86 1.46
CA PRO A 140 -3.89 -14.14 2.72
C PRO A 140 -3.36 -12.74 2.44
N CYS A 141 -3.91 -11.74 3.11
CA CYS A 141 -3.38 -10.37 3.08
C CYS A 141 -2.93 -9.97 4.49
N PHE A 142 -1.83 -9.23 4.57
CA PHE A 142 -1.27 -8.77 5.84
C PHE A 142 -1.11 -7.25 5.85
N VAL A 143 -1.21 -6.69 7.05
CA VAL A 143 -0.85 -5.30 7.33
C VAL A 143 0.15 -5.31 8.46
N VAL A 144 1.38 -4.93 8.14
CA VAL A 144 2.43 -4.70 9.13
C VAL A 144 2.59 -3.20 9.38
N ARG A 145 3.05 -2.84 10.58
CA ARG A 145 3.18 -1.44 11.05
C ARG A 145 4.62 -1.03 11.34
N SER A 146 5.54 -1.77 10.76
CA SER A 146 6.99 -1.61 10.90
C SER A 146 7.61 -1.83 9.54
N ASP A 147 8.82 -1.32 9.36
CA ASP A 147 9.59 -1.60 8.16
C ASP A 147 9.85 -3.11 8.02
N ILE A 148 9.80 -3.57 6.77
CA ILE A 148 10.24 -4.90 6.40
C ILE A 148 11.74 -4.80 6.10
N PRO A 149 12.59 -5.60 6.76
CA PRO A 149 14.02 -5.57 6.50
C PRO A 149 14.33 -5.83 5.02
N GLY A 150 15.33 -5.12 4.46
CA GLY A 150 15.65 -5.22 3.04
C GLY A 150 16.07 -6.63 2.61
N GLU A 151 16.67 -7.41 3.51
CA GLU A 151 17.04 -8.82 3.30
C GLU A 151 15.85 -9.78 3.13
N CYS A 152 14.64 -9.34 3.50
CA CYS A 152 13.40 -10.07 3.25
C CYS A 152 12.95 -9.97 1.80
N ILE A 153 13.42 -9.01 1.02
CA ILE A 153 13.10 -8.87 -0.41
C ILE A 153 13.85 -9.96 -1.17
N LYS A 154 13.10 -10.88 -1.81
CA LYS A 154 13.65 -12.04 -2.54
C LYS A 154 13.70 -11.81 -4.04
N ALA A 155 12.71 -11.11 -4.56
CA ALA A 155 12.65 -10.75 -5.97
C ALA A 155 11.90 -9.43 -6.15
N HIS A 156 12.06 -8.87 -7.33
CA HIS A 156 11.21 -7.80 -7.81
C HIS A 156 10.97 -7.98 -9.30
N TYR A 157 9.85 -7.49 -9.79
CA TYR A 157 9.58 -7.45 -11.21
C TYR A 157 8.63 -6.30 -11.57
N HIS A 158 8.63 -5.94 -12.86
CA HIS A 158 7.71 -4.96 -13.41
C HIS A 158 6.60 -5.70 -14.16
N PRO A 159 5.34 -5.61 -13.73
CA PRO A 159 4.25 -6.32 -14.38
C PRO A 159 4.06 -5.82 -15.82
N ALA A 160 3.92 -6.74 -16.77
CA ALA A 160 3.74 -6.40 -18.18
C ALA A 160 2.38 -5.75 -18.48
N GLN A 161 1.37 -6.05 -17.65
CA GLN A 161 0.02 -5.53 -17.75
C GLN A 161 -0.55 -5.27 -16.36
N ILE A 162 -1.23 -4.14 -16.20
CA ILE A 162 -1.93 -3.76 -14.98
C ILE A 162 -3.30 -3.26 -15.41
N LYS A 163 -4.36 -3.74 -14.77
CA LYS A 163 -5.73 -3.29 -15.02
C LYS A 163 -6.16 -2.32 -13.93
N ASP A 164 -6.62 -1.15 -14.35
CA ASP A 164 -7.22 -0.10 -13.52
C ASP A 164 -8.74 -0.11 -13.65
#